data_AF-A0A7L4PNN6-F1
#
_entry.id   AF-A0A7L4PNN6-F1
#
_cell.length_a   1.000
_cell.length_b   1.000
_cell.length_c   1.000
_cell.angle_alpha   90.00
_cell.angle_beta   90.00
_cell.angle_gamma   90.00
#
_symmetry.space_group_name_H-M   'P 1'
#
loop_
_entity.id
_entity.type
_entity.pdbx_description
1 polymer ?
#
loop_
_entity_poly.entity_id
_entity_poly.type
_entity_poly.pdbx_seq_one_letter_code
_entity_poly.pdbx_strand_id
1 'polypeptide(L)'
;GIIGGIIYLINKKEYVGTYKAIIIAILVQMYHMGITLILAKPYSLALETVETVILPMTIGNALGIGIFSLVIGGLIQDKKKIKQLEEDLEIVTAKDQQLI
;
A
#
# COMPACT_ATOMS: atom_id res chain seq x y z
N GLY A 1 -8.80 -0.28 5.23
CA GLY A 1 -9.06 -0.03 6.67
C GLY A 1 -8.79 1.43 7.01
N ILE A 2 -9.12 1.87 8.23
CA ILE A 2 -9.06 3.29 8.64
C ILE A 2 -7.66 3.90 8.43
N ILE A 3 -6.60 3.24 8.92
CA ILE A 3 -5.21 3.73 8.80
C ILE A 3 -4.83 3.91 7.32
N GLY A 4 -5.09 2.92 6.48
CA GLY A 4 -4.82 3.02 5.04
C GLY A 4 -5.63 4.13 4.35
N GLY A 5 -6.88 4.34 4.77
CA GLY A 5 -7.72 5.43 4.26
C GLY A 5 -7.18 6.81 4.63
N ILE A 6 -6.74 6.99 5.88
CA ILE A 6 -6.10 8.23 6.34
C ILE A 6 -4.82 8.48 5.54
N ILE A 7 -3.98 7.47 5.37
CA ILE A 7 -2.74 7.56 4.60
C ILE A 7 -3.02 7.93 3.14
N TYR A 8 -4.07 7.37 2.55
CA TYR A 8 -4.50 7.71 1.20
C TYR A 8 -4.93 9.18 1.07
N LEU A 9 -5.71 9.69 2.04
CA LEU A 9 -6.12 11.09 2.06
C LEU A 9 -4.92 12.03 2.22
N ILE A 10 -3.99 11.71 3.13
CA ILE A 10 -2.75 12.48 3.34
C ILE A 10 -1.88 12.45 2.09
N ASN A 11 -1.80 11.31 1.40
CA ASN A 11 -1.06 11.16 0.16
C ASN A 11 -1.83 11.68 -1.06
N LYS A 12 -2.69 12.71 -0.88
CA LYS A 12 -3.45 13.39 -1.93
C LYS A 12 -4.28 12.46 -2.81
N LYS A 13 -4.82 11.39 -2.23
CA LYS A 13 -5.58 10.36 -2.95
C LYS A 13 -4.75 9.65 -4.05
N GLU A 14 -3.44 9.64 -3.90
CA GLU A 14 -2.53 8.91 -4.76
C GLU A 14 -1.98 7.68 -4.07
N TYR A 15 -1.50 6.75 -4.89
CA TYR A 15 -0.80 5.57 -4.43
C TYR A 15 0.56 5.94 -3.83
N VAL A 16 0.85 5.43 -2.63
CA VAL A 16 2.02 5.80 -1.83
C VAL A 16 3.34 5.23 -2.35
N GLY A 17 3.28 4.26 -3.26
CA GLY A 17 4.45 3.53 -3.72
C GLY A 17 4.85 2.38 -2.78
N THR A 18 5.45 1.34 -3.36
CA THR A 18 5.79 0.08 -2.68
C THR A 18 6.68 0.28 -1.46
N TYR A 19 7.75 1.07 -1.59
CA TYR A 19 8.69 1.28 -0.49
C TYR A 19 8.01 1.92 0.73
N LYS A 20 7.19 2.96 0.52
CA LYS A 20 6.45 3.60 1.61
C LYS A 20 5.41 2.66 2.21
N ALA A 21 4.72 1.86 1.38
CA ALA A 21 3.74 0.88 1.85
C ALA A 21 4.37 -0.15 2.81
N ILE A 22 5.57 -0.63 2.50
CA ILE A 22 6.32 -1.56 3.37
C ILE A 22 6.68 -0.90 4.71
N ILE A 23 7.20 0.33 4.69
CA ILE A 23 7.54 1.05 5.92
C ILE A 23 6.30 1.26 6.79
N ILE A 24 5.19 1.71 6.18
CA ILE A 24 3.92 1.90 6.87
C ILE A 24 3.45 0.59 7.51
N ALA A 25 3.54 -0.53 6.79
CA ALA A 25 3.16 -1.83 7.31
C ALA A 25 3.93 -2.19 8.58
N ILE A 26 5.26 -2.02 8.55
CA ILE A 26 6.12 -2.29 9.70
C ILE A 26 5.74 -1.38 10.87
N LEU A 27 5.56 -0.08 10.64
CA LEU A 27 5.18 0.88 11.69
C LEU A 27 3.83 0.54 12.32
N VAL A 28 2.83 0.17 11.52
CA VAL A 28 1.51 -0.24 12.00
C VAL A 28 1.60 -1.53 12.81
N GLN A 29 2.42 -2.49 12.39
CA GLN A 29 2.64 -3.72 13.12
C GLN A 29 3.29 -3.46 14.48
N MET A 30 4.32 -2.60 14.53
CA MET A 30 4.98 -2.19 15.77
C MET A 30 4.01 -1.48 16.71
N TYR A 31 3.18 -0.58 16.18
CA TYR A 31 2.12 0.08 16.94
C TYR A 31 1.12 -0.93 17.54
N HIS A 32 0.68 -1.91 16.75
CA HIS A 32 -0.24 -2.95 17.20
C HIS A 32 0.36 -3.82 18.32
N MET A 33 1.63 -4.24 18.19
CA MET A 33 2.34 -4.98 19.24
C MET A 33 2.53 -4.12 20.50
N GLY A 34 2.83 -2.83 20.35
CA GLY A 34 2.91 -1.89 21.47
C GLY A 34 1.59 -1.80 22.25
N ILE A 35 0.46 -1.70 21.55
CA ILE A 35 -0.87 -1.74 22.18
C ILE A 35 -1.10 -3.07 22.89
N THR A 36 -0.70 -4.18 22.25
CA THR A 36 -0.86 -5.52 22.82
C THR A 36 -0.16 -5.63 24.18
N LEU A 37 1.08 -5.13 24.30
CA LEU A 37 1.82 -5.13 25.57
C LEU A 37 1.17 -4.26 26.66
N ILE A 38 0.52 -3.15 26.27
CA ILE A 38 -0.15 -2.25 27.23
C ILE A 38 -1.43 -2.89 27.77
N LEU A 39 -2.25 -3.46 26.87
CA LEU A 39 -3.60 -3.91 27.19
C LEU A 39 -3.66 -5.36 27.69
N ALA A 40 -2.84 -6.25 27.14
CA ALA A 40 -2.89 -7.67 27.48
C ALA A 40 -2.31 -7.91 28.88
N LYS A 41 -3.06 -8.68 29.70
CA LYS A 41 -2.63 -9.13 31.02
C LYS A 41 -2.75 -10.66 31.11
N PRO A 42 -1.77 -11.34 31.73
CA PRO A 42 -0.56 -10.81 32.37
C PRO A 42 0.49 -10.33 31.36
N TYR A 43 1.27 -9.31 31.74
CA TYR A 43 2.27 -8.69 30.86
C TYR A 43 3.35 -9.70 30.40
N SER A 44 3.75 -10.63 31.27
CA SER A 44 4.76 -11.64 30.98
C SER A 44 4.40 -12.50 29.76
N LEU A 45 3.16 -12.96 29.69
CA LEU A 45 2.68 -13.80 28.59
C LEU A 45 2.56 -13.00 27.28
N ALA A 46 2.15 -11.73 27.38
CA ALA A 46 2.09 -10.83 26.23
C ALA A 46 3.48 -10.56 25.65
N LEU A 47 4.48 -10.35 26.52
CA LEU A 47 5.86 -10.13 26.12
C LEU A 47 6.45 -11.37 25.44
N GLU A 48 6.30 -12.55 26.04
CA GLU A 48 6.76 -13.82 25.46
C GLU A 48 6.18 -14.05 24.06
N THR A 49 4.89 -13.74 23.90
CA THR A 49 4.21 -13.84 22.60
C THR A 49 4.84 -12.89 21.58
N VAL A 50 5.00 -11.60 21.93
CA VAL A 50 5.58 -10.60 21.03
C VAL A 50 7.01 -10.97 20.65
N GLU A 51 7.85 -11.36 21.60
CA GLU A 51 9.25 -11.75 21.33
C GLU A 51 9.36 -12.94 20.38
N THR A 52 8.46 -13.91 20.52
CA THR A 52 8.45 -15.10 19.65
C THR A 52 8.04 -14.78 18.22
N VAL A 53 7.09 -13.85 18.03
CA VAL A 53 6.47 -13.61 16.72
C VAL A 53 6.96 -12.35 16.01
N ILE A 54 7.61 -11.41 16.70
CA ILE A 54 7.92 -10.07 16.17
C ILE A 54 8.66 -10.14 14.83
N LEU A 55 9.69 -10.97 14.75
CA LEU A 55 10.51 -11.08 13.55
C LEU A 55 9.80 -11.80 12.39
N PRO A 56 9.31 -13.05 12.54
CA PRO A 56 8.66 -13.76 11.44
C PRO A 56 7.38 -13.07 10.97
N MET A 57 6.59 -12.49 11.89
CA MET A 57 5.34 -11.80 11.57
C MET A 57 5.60 -10.49 10.83
N THR A 58 6.53 -9.67 11.32
CA THR A 58 6.83 -8.37 10.69
C THR A 58 7.41 -8.57 9.29
N ILE A 59 8.36 -9.49 9.12
CA ILE A 59 8.96 -9.77 7.82
C ILE A 59 7.92 -10.36 6.87
N GLY A 60 7.14 -11.36 7.30
CA GLY A 60 6.11 -11.97 6.47
C GLY A 60 5.08 -10.96 5.98
N ASN A 61 4.58 -10.11 6.89
CA ASN A 61 3.59 -9.09 6.56
C ASN A 61 4.19 -7.99 5.65
N ALA A 62 5.41 -7.55 5.94
CA ALA A 62 6.11 -6.55 5.13
C ALA A 62 6.37 -7.05 3.70
N LEU A 63 6.81 -8.30 3.54
CA LEU A 63 7.02 -8.92 2.23
C LEU A 63 5.71 -9.08 1.47
N GLY A 64 4.66 -9.59 2.14
CA GLY A 64 3.35 -9.72 1.53
C GLY A 64 2.83 -8.38 1.00
N ILE A 65 2.91 -7.34 1.84
CA ILE A 65 2.54 -5.98 1.43
C ILE A 65 3.43 -5.47 0.31
N GLY A 66 4.74 -5.71 0.36
CA GLY A 66 5.66 -5.35 -0.73
C GLY A 66 5.26 -5.95 -2.07
N ILE A 67 4.99 -7.26 -2.11
CA ILE A 67 4.56 -7.96 -3.33
C ILE A 67 3.22 -7.42 -3.82
N PHE A 68 2.22 -7.32 -2.94
CA PHE A 68 0.91 -6.77 -3.31
C PHE A 68 1.01 -5.34 -3.84
N SER A 69 1.84 -4.52 -3.20
CA SER A 69 2.04 -3.13 -3.59
C SER A 69 2.74 -3.03 -4.96
N LEU A 70 3.70 -3.90 -5.29
CA LEU A 70 4.28 -3.97 -6.63
C LEU A 70 3.23 -4.27 -7.69
N VAL A 71 2.36 -5.26 -7.45
CA VAL A 71 1.27 -5.61 -8.37
C VAL A 71 0.34 -4.41 -8.59
N ILE A 72 -0.12 -3.78 -7.50
CA ILE A 72 -1.01 -2.61 -7.58
C ILE A 72 -0.33 -1.44 -8.29
N GLY A 73 0.95 -1.19 -8.02
CA GLY A 73 1.73 -0.15 -8.69
C GLY A 73 1.81 -0.37 -10.20
N GLY A 74 2.04 -1.62 -10.63
CA GLY A 74 2.02 -2.00 -12.04
C GLY A 74 0.65 -1.76 -12.68
N LEU A 75 -0.43 -2.24 -12.05
CA LEU A 75 -1.80 -2.04 -12.55
C LEU A 75 -2.18 -0.56 -12.68
N ILE A 76 -1.76 0.28 -11.75
CA ILE A 76 -1.97 1.73 -11.83
C ILE A 76 -1.20 2.32 -13.02
N GLN A 77 0.05 1.90 -13.23
CA GLN A 77 0.84 2.36 -14.35
C GLN A 77 0.22 1.95 -15.69
N ASP A 78 -0.24 0.72 -15.80
CA ASP A 78 -0.87 0.21 -17.04
C ASP A 78 -2.19 0.92 -17.32
N LYS A 79 -3.03 1.15 -16.31
CA LYS A 79 -4.24 1.97 -16.46
C LYS A 79 -3.93 3.39 -16.94
N LYS A 80 -2.86 4.01 -16.43
CA LYS A 80 -2.43 5.35 -16.88
C LYS A 80 -2.01 5.33 -18.36
N LYS A 81 -1.22 4.33 -18.77
CA LYS A 81 -0.79 4.16 -20.17
C LYS A 81 -1.97 3.95 -21.11
N ILE A 82 -2.91 3.07 -20.74
CA ILE A 82 -4.11 2.81 -21.57
C ILE A 82 -4.92 4.09 -21.75
N LYS A 83 -5.17 4.84 -20.68
CA LYS A 83 -5.91 6.11 -20.74
C LYS A 83 -5.22 7.14 -21.65
N GLN A 84 -3.89 7.22 -21.60
CA GLN A 84 -3.12 8.10 -22.49
C GLN A 84 -3.25 7.69 -23.96
N LEU A 85 -3.17 6.38 -24.26
CA LEU A 85 -3.33 5.87 -25.62
C LEU A 85 -4.74 6.11 -26.16
N GLU A 86 -5.77 5.99 -25.32
CA GLU A 86 -7.16 6.31 -25.67
C GLU A 86 -7.30 7.81 -26.01
N GLU A 87 -6.75 8.69 -25.18
CA GLU A 87 -6.76 10.15 -25.41
C GLU A 87 -6.01 10.53 -26.70
N ASP A 88 -4.83 9.94 -26.95
CA ASP A 88 -4.04 10.18 -28.17
C ASP A 88 -4.79 9.72 -29.44
N LEU A 89 -5.47 8.56 -29.38
CA LEU A 89 -6.25 8.04 -30.50
C LEU A 89 -7.47 8.93 -30.80
N GLU A 90 -8.17 9.42 -29.77
CA GLU A 90 -9.27 10.38 -29.94
C GLU A 90 -8.80 11.68 -30.62
N ILE A 91 -7.62 12.19 -30.26
CA ILE A 91 -7.04 13.38 -30.89
C ILE A 91 -6.71 13.14 -32.37
N VAL A 92 -6.10 11.99 -32.71
CA VAL A 92 -5.74 11.65 -34.09
C VAL A 92 -7.00 11.52 -34.95
N THR A 93 -8.01 10.78 -34.49
CA THR A 93 -9.27 10.60 -35.22
C THR A 93 -10.03 11.90 -35.43
N ALA A 94 -10.05 12.79 -34.43
CA ALA A 94 -10.67 14.11 -34.56
C ALA A 94 -9.97 15.00 -35.60
N LYS A 95 -8.63 14.90 -35.71
CA LYS A 95 -7.86 15.66 -36.69
C LYS A 95 -8.08 15.15 -38.12
N ASP A 96 -8.15 13.84 -38.30
CA ASP A 96 -8.43 13.23 -39.61
C ASP A 96 -9.82 13.63 -40.13
N GLN A 97 -10.81 13.76 -39.24
CA GLN A 97 -12.17 14.18 -39.60
C GLN A 97 -12.27 15.67 -39.97
N GLN A 98 -11.34 16.53 -39.53
CA GLN A 98 -11.26 17.94 -39.94
C GLN A 98 -10.60 18.13 -41.32
N LEU A 99 -9.91 17.11 -41.84
CA LEU A 99 -9.21 17.15 -43.13
C LEU A 99 -10.09 16.66 -44.29
N ILE A 100 -11.30 16.16 -44.02
CA ILE A 100 -12.31 15.70 -44.99
C ILE A 100 -13.41 16.77 -45.08
#